data_AF-A0A2P0AXE7-F1
#
_entry.id   AF-A0A2P0AXE7-F1
#
_cell.length_a   1.000
_cell.length_b   1.000
_cell.length_c   1.000
_cell.angle_alpha   90.00
_cell.angle_beta   90.00
_cell.angle_gamma   90.00
#
_symmetry.space_group_name_H-M   'P 1'
#
loop_
_entity.id
_entity.type
_entity.pdbx_description
1 polymer ?
#
loop_
_entity_poly.entity_id
_entity_poly.type
_entity_poly.pdbx_seq_one_letter_code
_entity_poly.pdbx_strand_id
1 'polypeptide(L)'
;MSILSLINAALQKHGLLIARLPSDEEARAAQLVELLVEDNADGRARRHTLQPWLWYERPVRERFEGQDCCLTVEGPVYRSRDGTGYPLGSQLRTEFGWLDLTPEETNQLADDVRSAIDLALLRWFTRPEMADRQAPSRQSRERYFDDDVARNLILSATPPTASMEQDVHAN
;
A
#
# COMPACT_ATOMS: atom_id res chain seq x y z
N MET A 1 -35.05 22.84 10.98
CA MET A 1 -33.90 21.93 10.84
C MET A 1 -34.22 20.91 9.76
N SER A 2 -33.30 20.63 8.82
CA SER A 2 -33.50 19.60 7.80
C SER A 2 -33.13 18.23 8.34
N ILE A 3 -33.74 17.17 7.81
CA ILE A 3 -33.37 15.79 8.16
C ILE A 3 -31.87 15.55 7.95
N LEU A 4 -31.30 16.11 6.87
CA LEU A 4 -29.86 16.04 6.59
C LEU A 4 -29.01 16.66 7.71
N SER A 5 -29.42 17.82 8.26
CA SER A 5 -28.70 18.47 9.36
C SER A 5 -28.73 17.64 10.65
N LEU A 6 -29.83 16.93 10.92
CA LEU A 6 -29.94 16.04 12.08
C LEU A 6 -29.09 14.78 11.91
N ILE A 7 -29.08 14.19 10.70
CA ILE A 7 -28.25 13.04 10.36
C ILE A 7 -26.76 13.39 10.47
N ASN A 8 -26.34 14.52 9.90
CA ASN A 8 -24.95 14.98 9.99
C ASN A 8 -24.50 15.18 11.44
N ALA A 9 -25.33 15.82 12.27
CA ALA A 9 -25.02 16.03 13.68
C ALA A 9 -24.92 14.71 14.46
N ALA A 10 -25.75 13.72 14.14
CA ALA A 10 -25.68 12.39 14.74
C ALA A 10 -24.40 11.65 14.32
N LEU A 11 -24.06 11.67 13.04
CA LEU A 11 -22.86 11.01 12.52
C LEU A 11 -21.57 11.67 13.04
N GLN A 12 -21.54 13.00 13.10
CA GLN A 12 -20.40 13.74 13.65
C GLN A 12 -20.13 13.39 15.13
N LYS A 13 -21.16 13.12 15.94
CA LYS A 13 -20.99 12.65 17.32
C LYS A 13 -20.31 11.28 17.41
N HIS A 14 -20.37 10.49 16.34
CA HIS A 14 -19.68 9.21 16.20
C HIS A 14 -18.39 9.30 15.38
N GLY A 15 -17.91 10.52 15.09
CA GLY A 15 -16.71 10.74 14.28
C GLY A 15 -16.88 10.46 12.79
N LEU A 16 -18.12 10.36 12.30
CA LEU A 16 -18.46 10.05 10.92
C LEU A 16 -18.90 11.32 10.18
N LEU A 17 -18.44 11.49 8.94
CA LEU A 17 -18.79 12.61 8.06
C LEU A 17 -19.47 12.09 6.80
N ILE A 18 -20.62 12.67 6.42
CA ILE A 18 -21.22 12.43 5.10
C ILE A 18 -20.52 13.35 4.10
N ALA A 19 -19.72 12.76 3.22
CA ALA A 19 -19.24 13.41 2.00
C ALA A 19 -20.18 13.08 0.85
N ARG A 20 -20.53 14.08 0.02
CA ARG A 20 -21.22 13.84 -1.25
C ARG A 20 -20.16 13.59 -2.33
N LEU A 21 -20.30 12.46 -3.02
CA LEU A 21 -19.51 12.18 -4.22
C LEU A 21 -20.13 12.90 -5.43
N PRO A 22 -19.31 13.34 -6.40
CA PRO A 22 -19.79 13.72 -7.72
C PRO A 22 -20.63 12.58 -8.34
N SER A 23 -21.73 12.92 -9.03
CA SER A 23 -22.68 11.93 -9.56
C SER A 23 -22.07 11.00 -10.62
N ASP A 24 -21.00 11.44 -11.28
CA ASP A 24 -20.23 10.66 -12.25
C ASP A 24 -19.24 9.67 -11.61
N GLU A 25 -18.98 9.79 -10.30
CA GLU A 25 -18.08 8.90 -9.56
C GLU A 25 -18.81 7.89 -8.67
N GLU A 26 -20.11 8.06 -8.45
CA GLU A 26 -20.92 7.26 -7.50
C GLU A 26 -20.82 5.75 -7.80
N ALA A 27 -21.03 5.34 -9.05
CA ALA A 27 -20.97 3.93 -9.43
C ALA A 27 -19.57 3.32 -9.25
N ARG A 28 -18.52 4.09 -9.55
CA ARG A 28 -17.13 3.66 -9.38
C ARG A 28 -16.76 3.54 -7.90
N ALA A 29 -17.17 4.52 -7.10
CA ALA A 29 -16.95 4.50 -5.65
C ALA A 29 -17.69 3.32 -4.99
N ALA A 30 -18.93 3.04 -5.39
CA ALA A 30 -19.69 1.89 -4.90
C ALA A 30 -18.95 0.56 -5.14
N GLN A 31 -18.43 0.35 -6.36
CA GLN A 31 -17.64 -0.84 -6.68
C GLN A 31 -16.37 -0.97 -5.83
N LEU A 32 -15.68 0.15 -5.57
CA LEU A 32 -14.51 0.15 -4.69
C LEU A 32 -14.89 -0.20 -3.26
N VAL A 33 -16.00 0.34 -2.76
CA VAL A 33 -16.51 0.01 -1.42
C VAL A 33 -16.85 -1.48 -1.33
N GLU A 34 -17.53 -2.05 -2.33
CA GLU A 34 -17.82 -3.49 -2.38
C GLU A 34 -16.56 -4.34 -2.22
N LEU A 35 -15.50 -4.03 -2.97
CA LEU A 35 -14.21 -4.73 -2.85
C LEU A 35 -13.55 -4.59 -1.48
N LEU A 36 -13.77 -3.46 -0.81
CA LEU A 36 -13.20 -3.16 0.51
C LEU A 36 -13.99 -3.76 1.66
N VAL A 37 -15.28 -4.02 1.50
CA VAL A 37 -16.12 -4.62 2.56
C VAL A 37 -16.17 -6.15 2.49
N GLU A 38 -15.60 -6.76 1.45
CA GLU A 38 -15.45 -8.21 1.36
C GLU A 38 -14.83 -8.78 2.65
N ASP A 39 -15.52 -9.74 3.28
CA ASP A 39 -15.03 -10.42 4.49
C ASP A 39 -14.25 -11.69 4.14
N ASN A 40 -13.20 -11.50 3.34
CA ASN A 40 -12.29 -12.56 2.92
C ASN A 40 -10.83 -12.08 3.02
N ALA A 41 -9.88 -12.94 2.66
CA ALA A 41 -8.46 -12.61 2.70
C ALA A 41 -8.10 -11.42 1.78
N ASP A 42 -8.74 -11.33 0.61
CA ASP A 42 -8.50 -10.24 -0.35
C ASP A 42 -9.02 -8.90 0.19
N GLY A 43 -10.23 -8.86 0.73
CA GLY A 43 -10.79 -7.68 1.38
C GLY A 43 -9.94 -7.21 2.57
N ARG A 44 -9.45 -8.14 3.40
CA ARG A 44 -8.48 -7.81 4.46
C ARG A 44 -7.18 -7.23 3.90
N ALA A 45 -6.62 -7.83 2.85
CA ALA A 45 -5.41 -7.34 2.20
C ALA A 45 -5.60 -5.93 1.61
N ARG A 46 -6.73 -5.68 0.91
CA ARG A 46 -7.05 -4.35 0.37
C ARG A 46 -7.20 -3.30 1.47
N ARG A 47 -7.92 -3.62 2.55
CA ARG A 47 -8.06 -2.71 3.70
C ARG A 47 -6.71 -2.42 4.35
N HIS A 48 -5.86 -3.43 4.50
CA HIS A 48 -4.50 -3.26 5.03
C HIS A 48 -3.65 -2.32 4.15
N THR A 49 -3.71 -2.47 2.81
CA THR A 49 -3.00 -1.57 1.89
C THR A 49 -3.47 -0.12 1.97
N LEU A 50 -4.75 0.12 2.25
CA LEU A 50 -5.31 1.47 2.37
C LEU A 50 -5.21 2.06 3.78
N GLN A 51 -5.02 1.24 4.81
CA GLN A 51 -4.97 1.69 6.20
C GLN A 51 -4.03 2.88 6.43
N PRO A 52 -2.79 2.89 5.89
CA PRO A 52 -1.90 4.04 6.08
C PRO A 52 -2.49 5.34 5.54
N TRP A 53 -3.26 5.31 4.44
CA TRP A 53 -3.80 6.49 3.77
C TRP A 53 -4.83 7.22 4.65
N LEU A 54 -5.42 6.54 5.63
CA LEU A 54 -6.39 7.11 6.57
C LEU A 54 -5.72 7.84 7.74
N TRP A 55 -4.40 7.70 7.92
CA TRP A 55 -3.67 8.29 9.05
C TRP A 55 -3.02 9.62 8.72
N TYR A 56 -2.74 9.91 7.45
CA TYR A 56 -2.02 11.11 7.06
C TYR A 56 -2.94 12.30 6.89
N GLU A 57 -2.48 13.47 7.34
CA GLU A 57 -3.23 14.74 7.24
C GLU A 57 -3.36 15.21 5.78
N ARG A 58 -2.44 14.77 4.92
CA ARG A 58 -2.40 15.11 3.49
C ARG A 58 -2.56 13.85 2.63
N PRO A 59 -3.11 13.98 1.42
CA PRO A 59 -3.21 12.86 0.49
C PRO A 59 -1.83 12.24 0.23
N VAL A 60 -1.69 10.94 0.48
CA VAL A 60 -0.49 10.19 0.13
C VAL A 60 -0.49 9.95 -1.37
N ARG A 61 0.53 10.45 -2.05
CA ARG A 61 0.72 10.21 -3.48
C ARG A 61 1.46 8.89 -3.71
N GLU A 62 2.54 8.70 -2.96
CA GLU A 62 3.44 7.56 -3.10
C GLU A 62 3.98 7.16 -1.73
N ARG A 63 4.26 5.87 -1.56
CA ARG A 63 4.86 5.32 -0.35
C ARG A 63 5.95 4.35 -0.74
N PHE A 64 7.14 4.55 -0.20
CA PHE A 64 8.25 3.61 -0.32
C PHE A 64 8.47 2.96 1.04
N GLU A 65 8.39 1.64 1.09
CA GLU A 65 8.45 0.87 2.33
C GLU A 65 9.62 -0.11 2.25
N GLY A 66 10.64 0.16 3.07
CA GLY A 66 11.70 -0.80 3.38
C GLY A 66 11.36 -1.60 4.64
N GLN A 67 12.29 -2.44 5.07
CA GLN A 67 12.12 -3.25 6.28
C GLN A 67 11.94 -2.37 7.54
N ASP A 68 12.80 -1.35 7.70
CA ASP A 68 12.86 -0.52 8.90
C ASP A 68 12.60 0.98 8.62
N CYS A 69 12.49 1.35 7.35
CA CYS A 69 12.29 2.72 6.91
C CYS A 69 11.08 2.85 5.99
N CYS A 70 10.45 4.02 6.01
CA CYS A 70 9.29 4.34 5.19
C CYS A 70 9.33 5.80 4.78
N LEU A 71 9.20 6.08 3.48
CA LEU A 71 9.04 7.41 2.95
C LEU A 71 7.60 7.59 2.44
N THR A 72 6.89 8.58 2.98
CA THR A 72 5.51 8.91 2.57
C THR A 72 5.51 10.24 1.83
N VAL A 73 5.29 10.21 0.51
CA VAL A 73 5.28 11.40 -0.34
C VAL A 73 3.87 12.01 -0.37
N GLU A 74 3.78 13.26 0.02
CA GLU A 74 2.51 13.96 0.22
C GLU A 74 2.14 14.82 -1.01
N GLY A 75 0.88 14.71 -1.44
CA GLY A 75 0.32 15.51 -2.52
C GLY A 75 -0.50 16.72 -2.04
N PRO A 76 -1.05 17.51 -2.98
CA PRO A 76 -0.99 17.33 -4.43
C PRO A 76 0.38 17.77 -5.03
N VAL A 77 0.56 17.48 -6.32
CA VAL A 77 1.76 17.91 -7.07
C VAL A 77 1.55 19.29 -7.67
N TYR A 78 2.46 20.20 -7.40
CA TYR A 78 2.50 21.53 -8.00
C TYR A 78 3.58 21.60 -9.06
N ARG A 79 3.31 22.28 -10.18
CA ARG A 79 4.31 22.52 -11.22
C ARG A 79 5.08 23.78 -10.91
N SER A 80 6.40 23.70 -10.96
CA SER A 80 7.31 24.86 -10.96
C SER A 80 7.32 25.54 -12.32
N ARG A 81 8.05 26.66 -12.41
CA ARG A 81 8.12 27.52 -13.61
C ARG A 81 8.74 26.83 -14.83
N ASP A 82 9.64 25.89 -14.61
CA ASP A 82 10.27 25.04 -15.63
C ASP A 82 9.40 23.82 -16.02
N GLY A 83 8.23 23.65 -15.40
CA GLY A 83 7.30 22.55 -15.65
C GLY A 83 7.55 21.31 -14.80
N THR A 84 8.60 21.28 -13.98
CA THR A 84 8.91 20.18 -13.07
C THR A 84 7.81 20.04 -12.01
N GLY A 85 7.38 18.81 -11.72
CA GLY A 85 6.34 18.55 -10.72
C GLY A 85 6.94 18.28 -9.34
N TYR A 86 6.51 19.03 -8.32
CA TYR A 86 6.92 18.86 -6.94
C TYR A 86 5.75 18.44 -6.05
N PRO A 87 5.87 17.36 -5.26
CA PRO A 87 4.95 17.07 -4.16
C PRO A 87 5.03 18.16 -3.08
N LEU A 88 4.09 18.16 -2.13
CA LEU A 88 4.11 19.14 -1.02
C LEU A 88 5.24 18.91 -0.02
N GLY A 89 5.83 17.73 -0.04
CA GLY A 89 6.85 17.29 0.90
C GLY A 89 6.71 15.80 1.15
N SER A 90 7.42 15.31 2.17
CA SER A 90 7.27 13.93 2.61
C SER A 90 7.63 13.76 4.07
N GLN A 91 7.19 12.65 4.64
CA GLN A 91 7.62 12.20 5.96
C GLN A 91 8.46 10.94 5.80
N LEU A 92 9.72 11.03 6.20
CA LEU A 92 10.63 9.89 6.33
C LEU A 92 10.53 9.36 7.76
N ARG A 93 10.20 8.09 7.91
CA ARG A 93 10.19 7.36 9.17
C ARG A 93 11.27 6.29 9.16
N THR A 94 11.99 6.17 10.26
CA THR A 94 12.92 5.08 10.55
C THR A 94 12.67 4.55 11.96
N GLU A 95 13.41 3.53 12.39
CA GLU A 95 13.45 3.13 13.80
C GLU A 95 13.93 4.24 14.75
N PHE A 96 14.70 5.21 14.24
CA PHE A 96 15.28 6.30 15.03
C PHE A 96 14.39 7.54 15.14
N GLY A 97 13.32 7.61 14.36
CA GLY A 97 12.37 8.73 14.41
C GLY A 97 11.82 9.16 13.06
N TRP A 98 11.33 10.39 13.03
CA TRP A 98 10.65 11.01 11.90
C TRP A 98 11.40 12.25 11.42
N LEU A 99 11.40 12.46 10.11
CA LEU A 99 11.97 13.63 9.45
C LEU A 99 11.02 14.12 8.37
N ASP A 100 10.55 15.36 8.51
CA ASP A 100 9.79 16.04 7.46
C ASP A 100 10.77 16.59 6.41
N LEU A 101 10.47 16.36 5.14
CA LEU A 101 11.28 16.79 4.01
C LEU A 101 10.58 17.88 3.22
N THR A 102 11.38 18.82 2.72
CA THR A 102 10.90 19.84 1.78
C THR A 102 10.50 19.22 0.44
N PRO A 103 9.72 19.93 -0.41
CA PRO A 103 9.40 19.47 -1.76
C PRO A 103 10.61 19.07 -2.61
N GLU A 104 11.72 19.82 -2.52
CA GLU A 104 12.93 19.57 -3.29
C GLU A 104 13.65 18.30 -2.82
N GLU A 105 13.89 18.18 -1.51
CA GLU A 105 14.47 16.97 -0.90
C GLU A 105 13.60 15.74 -1.17
N THR A 106 12.28 15.90 -1.16
CA THR A 106 11.34 14.82 -1.45
C THR A 106 11.50 14.32 -2.88
N ASN A 107 11.62 15.22 -3.87
CA ASN A 107 11.82 14.81 -5.26
C ASN A 107 13.16 14.08 -5.43
N GLN A 108 14.23 14.66 -4.90
CA GLN A 108 15.56 14.05 -4.98
C GLN A 108 15.57 12.64 -4.37
N LEU A 109 15.06 12.51 -3.14
CA LEU A 109 15.03 11.21 -2.45
C LEU A 109 14.09 10.21 -3.14
N ALA A 110 12.93 10.66 -3.63
CA ALA A 110 12.02 9.78 -4.35
C ALA A 110 12.64 9.26 -5.65
N ASP A 111 13.38 10.09 -6.38
CA ASP A 111 14.09 9.68 -7.59
C ASP A 111 15.23 8.69 -7.30
N ASP A 112 15.98 8.91 -6.21
CA ASP A 112 17.03 8.00 -5.76
C ASP A 112 16.44 6.63 -5.36
N VAL A 113 15.33 6.64 -4.62
CA VAL A 113 14.64 5.40 -4.20
C VAL A 113 14.07 4.65 -5.42
N ARG A 114 13.41 5.35 -6.36
CA ARG A 114 12.93 4.72 -7.61
C ARG A 114 14.07 4.10 -8.40
N SER A 115 15.18 4.82 -8.55
CA SER A 115 16.37 4.31 -9.24
C SER A 115 16.93 3.05 -8.56
N ALA A 116 16.95 3.01 -7.22
CA ALA A 116 17.37 1.84 -6.46
C ALA A 116 16.41 0.65 -6.64
N ILE A 117 15.10 0.90 -6.64
CA ILE A 117 14.07 -0.10 -6.92
C ILE A 117 14.24 -0.67 -8.33
N ASP A 118 14.33 0.19 -9.34
CA ASP A 118 14.48 -0.22 -10.74
C ASP A 118 15.74 -1.08 -10.92
N LEU A 119 16.85 -0.66 -10.32
CA LEU A 119 18.09 -1.44 -10.37
C LEU A 119 17.93 -2.81 -9.72
N ALA A 120 17.28 -2.91 -8.56
CA ALA A 120 17.06 -4.18 -7.88
C ALA A 120 16.14 -5.10 -8.71
N LEU A 121 15.05 -4.58 -9.25
CA LEU A 121 14.08 -5.31 -10.06
C LEU A 121 14.70 -5.79 -11.38
N LEU A 122 15.41 -4.92 -12.10
CA LEU A 122 16.08 -5.27 -13.35
C LEU A 122 17.15 -6.32 -13.13
N ARG A 123 17.96 -6.20 -12.07
CA ARG A 123 18.96 -7.23 -11.72
C ARG A 123 18.32 -8.59 -11.48
N TRP A 124 17.15 -8.64 -10.86
CA TRP A 124 16.42 -9.89 -10.66
C TRP A 124 15.87 -10.43 -11.98
N PHE A 125 15.27 -9.55 -12.79
CA PHE A 125 14.69 -9.89 -14.07
C PHE A 125 15.72 -10.48 -15.03
N THR A 126 16.94 -9.93 -15.07
CA THR A 126 18.02 -10.35 -16.00
C THR A 126 18.81 -11.58 -15.53
N ARG A 127 18.41 -12.27 -14.45
CA ARG A 127 19.10 -13.47 -14.00
C ARG A 127 18.94 -14.62 -15.01
N PRO A 128 19.98 -15.44 -15.24
CA PRO A 128 19.89 -16.57 -16.17
C PRO A 128 18.73 -17.53 -15.86
N GLU A 129 18.45 -17.80 -14.58
CA GLU A 129 17.39 -18.72 -14.16
C GLU A 129 15.97 -18.16 -14.39
N MET A 130 15.85 -16.86 -14.64
CA MET A 130 14.58 -16.21 -14.93
C MET A 130 14.30 -16.14 -16.43
N ALA A 131 15.32 -16.27 -17.29
CA ALA A 131 15.20 -16.07 -18.73
C ALA A 131 14.08 -16.91 -19.35
N ASP A 132 14.02 -18.20 -19.01
CA ASP A 132 13.00 -19.12 -19.53
C ASP A 132 11.57 -18.82 -19.03
N ARG A 133 11.44 -18.02 -17.97
CA ARG A 133 10.16 -17.65 -17.36
C ARG A 133 9.68 -16.27 -17.81
N GLN A 134 10.48 -15.51 -18.55
CA GLN A 134 10.11 -14.18 -19.01
C GLN A 134 9.03 -14.27 -20.09
N ALA A 135 8.01 -13.41 -19.98
CA ALA A 135 6.95 -13.29 -20.96
C ALA A 135 6.84 -11.84 -21.45
N PRO A 136 6.46 -11.61 -22.73
CA PRO A 136 6.38 -10.27 -23.30
C PRO A 136 5.22 -9.44 -22.74
N SER A 137 4.32 -10.06 -21.98
CA SER A 137 3.14 -9.41 -21.42
C SER A 137 2.79 -9.98 -20.05
N ARG A 138 1.98 -9.22 -19.31
CA ARG A 138 1.39 -9.67 -18.03
C ARG A 138 0.57 -10.93 -18.29
N GLN A 139 0.94 -12.01 -17.62
CA GLN A 139 0.18 -13.25 -17.67
C GLN A 139 -1.09 -13.13 -16.83
N SER A 140 -2.18 -13.71 -17.33
CA SER A 140 -3.39 -13.91 -16.52
C SER A 140 -3.05 -14.84 -15.35
N ARG A 141 -3.76 -14.70 -14.24
CA ARG A 141 -3.64 -15.61 -13.10
C ARG A 141 -4.90 -16.46 -12.99
N GLU A 142 -4.73 -17.78 -13.07
CA GLU A 142 -5.80 -18.74 -12.77
C GLU A 142 -5.78 -19.03 -11.28
N ARG A 143 -6.36 -18.09 -10.51
CA ARG A 143 -6.28 -18.06 -9.04
C ARG A 143 -6.51 -19.41 -8.35
N TYR A 144 -7.49 -20.19 -8.82
CA TYR A 144 -7.80 -21.49 -8.22
C TYR A 144 -6.57 -22.42 -8.21
N PHE A 145 -5.78 -22.41 -9.27
CA PHE A 145 -4.56 -23.19 -9.38
C PHE A 145 -3.33 -22.44 -8.84
N ASP A 146 -3.16 -21.18 -9.21
CA ASP A 146 -1.98 -20.39 -8.87
C ASP A 146 -1.83 -20.17 -7.35
N ASP A 147 -2.94 -19.91 -6.65
CA ASP A 147 -2.92 -19.65 -5.21
C ASP A 147 -2.62 -20.94 -4.42
N ASP A 148 -3.09 -22.10 -4.89
CA ASP A 148 -2.78 -23.40 -4.28
C ASP A 148 -1.32 -23.81 -4.51
N VAL A 149 -0.81 -23.64 -5.74
CA VAL A 149 0.60 -23.83 -6.06
C VAL A 149 1.48 -22.93 -5.19
N ALA A 150 1.14 -21.65 -5.08
CA ALA A 150 1.88 -20.71 -4.23
C ALA A 150 1.88 -21.14 -2.76
N ARG A 151 0.73 -21.58 -2.22
CA ARG A 151 0.63 -22.09 -0.85
C ARG A 151 1.55 -23.29 -0.63
N ASN A 152 1.53 -24.27 -1.54
CA ASN A 152 2.37 -25.46 -1.43
C ASN A 152 3.87 -25.12 -1.52
N LEU A 153 4.25 -24.19 -2.38
CA LEU A 153 5.62 -23.69 -2.46
C LEU A 153 6.07 -22.99 -1.17
N ILE A 154 5.22 -22.14 -0.58
CA ILE A 154 5.51 -21.49 0.71
C ILE A 154 5.71 -22.51 1.83
N LEU A 155 4.84 -23.52 1.90
CA LEU A 155 4.95 -24.61 2.88
C LEU A 155 6.23 -25.42 2.68
N SER A 156 6.65 -25.66 1.43
CA SER A 156 7.90 -26.38 1.14
C SER A 156 9.17 -25.56 1.39
N ALA A 157 9.08 -24.23 1.29
CA ALA A 157 10.19 -23.32 1.51
C ALA A 157 10.43 -23.04 3.01
N THR A 158 9.43 -23.29 3.85
CA THR A 158 9.51 -23.10 5.30
C THR A 158 9.75 -24.47 5.94
N PRO A 159 10.94 -24.79 6.49
CA PRO A 159 11.14 -26.06 7.17
C PRO A 159 10.12 -26.20 8.31
N PRO A 160 9.61 -27.42 8.60
CA PRO A 160 8.74 -27.62 9.75
C PRO A 160 9.47 -27.13 10.99
N THR A 161 8.85 -26.18 11.71
CA THR A 161 9.39 -25.67 12.96
C THR A 161 9.60 -26.86 13.89
N ALA A 162 10.85 -27.22 14.14
CA ALA A 162 11.17 -28.18 15.19
C ALA A 162 10.73 -27.57 16.52
N SER A 163 9.70 -28.19 17.11
CA SER A 163 9.44 -28.21 18.55
C SER A 163 8.87 -26.93 19.20
N MET A 164 7.53 -26.78 19.13
CA MET A 164 6.74 -26.57 20.35
C MET A 164 6.43 -27.94 20.97
N GLU A 165 7.46 -28.65 21.42
CA GLU A 165 7.34 -29.85 22.27
C GLU A 165 8.39 -29.75 23.37
N GLN A 166 8.23 -28.78 24.26
CA GLN A 166 8.79 -28.80 25.61
C GLN A 166 7.81 -28.09 26.55
N ASP A 167 6.64 -28.69 26.75
CA ASP A 167 5.79 -28.47 27.92
C ASP A 167 5.11 -29.79 28.31
N VAL A 168 5.90 -30.87 28.30
CA VAL A 168 5.56 -32.13 28.97
C VAL A 168 6.79 -32.54 29.77
N HIS A 169 6.67 -32.36 31.09
CA HIS A 169 7.58 -32.75 32.18
C HIS A 169 8.76 -31.83 32.51
N ALA A 170 8.57 -30.94 33.50
CA ALA A 170 9.38 -30.93 34.72
C ALA A 170 8.74 -30.05 35.82
N ASN A 171 8.35 -30.74 36.92
CA ASN A 171 8.01 -30.30 38.28
C ASN A 171 6.74 -29.47 38.55
#